data_AF-A0A511HCX5-F1
#
_entry.id   AF-A0A511HCX5-F1
#
_cell.length_a   1.000
_cell.length_b   1.000
_cell.length_c   1.000
_cell.angle_alpha   90.00
_cell.angle_beta   90.00
_cell.angle_gamma   90.00
#
_symmetry.space_group_name_H-M   'P 1'
#
loop_
_entity.id
_entity.type
_entity.pdbx_description
1 polymer ?
#
loop_
_entity_poly.entity_id
_entity_poly.type
_entity_poly.pdbx_seq_one_letter_code
_entity_poly.pdbx_strand_id
1 'polypeptide(L)'
;MLRRLSAPTAAATLLLLSASGCVKEISSDERLDRETQNLSAKEMPGAAELEKLTCEDSTEALIKARNVNRPETDRLVDYIELYSSLRKRTATFEDAMNRNPDLSYREGTQHLVNAKDNCIQQTADVRVEFETYMRELVGVPTVQEIKGGNTVTIARLDFNTLRQAIETLEPDDKDTLLNQVNAAEKRVAPSTPAGDESAPASGGGRKRGR
;
A
#
# COMPACT_ATOMS: atom_id res chain seq x y z
N MET A 1 39.74 54.64 8.32
CA MET A 1 41.14 54.59 8.80
C MET A 1 41.24 53.33 9.67
N LEU A 2 42.04 52.28 9.38
CA LEU A 2 43.52 52.20 9.46
C LEU A 2 44.00 52.65 10.86
N ARG A 3 44.75 51.93 11.71
CA ARG A 3 45.57 50.67 11.72
C ARG A 3 45.72 50.23 13.22
N ARG A 4 46.27 49.08 13.69
CA ARG A 4 46.90 47.83 13.17
C ARG A 4 47.06 46.81 14.35
N LEU A 5 47.02 45.49 14.07
CA LEU A 5 47.73 44.39 14.80
C LEU A 5 47.29 44.10 16.27
N SER A 6 47.45 42.90 16.84
CA SER A 6 48.34 41.77 16.52
C SER A 6 47.73 40.38 16.81
N ALA A 7 48.28 39.33 16.18
CA ALA A 7 48.22 37.96 16.68
C ALA A 7 49.52 37.63 17.44
N PRO A 8 49.54 36.58 18.28
CA PRO A 8 50.51 35.52 18.01
C PRO A 8 49.95 34.10 18.14
N THR A 9 50.70 33.18 17.55
CA THR A 9 50.47 31.74 17.37
C THR A 9 50.88 30.87 18.57
N ALA A 10 50.09 29.83 18.86
CA ALA A 10 50.51 28.51 19.35
C ALA A 10 49.36 27.54 19.01
N ALA A 11 49.45 26.50 18.16
CA ALA A 11 50.50 25.51 17.94
C ALA A 11 50.81 24.67 19.20
N ALA A 12 49.86 23.80 19.57
CA ALA A 12 50.06 22.71 20.51
C ALA A 12 49.24 21.47 20.08
N THR A 13 49.93 20.56 19.41
CA THR A 13 49.60 19.15 19.18
C THR A 13 48.75 18.47 20.25
N LEU A 14 47.66 17.82 19.82
CA LEU A 14 47.09 16.65 20.50
C LEU A 14 46.80 15.55 19.46
N LEU A 15 47.88 14.85 19.10
CA LEU A 15 47.87 13.59 18.37
C LEU A 15 47.30 12.48 19.26
N LEU A 16 45.99 12.24 19.19
CA LEU A 16 45.23 11.06 19.63
C LEU A 16 43.86 11.19 18.92
N LEU A 17 43.26 10.23 18.22
CA LEU A 17 43.41 8.77 18.26
C LEU A 17 43.67 8.20 16.85
N SER A 18 44.90 7.80 16.52
CA SER A 18 45.14 6.83 15.45
C SER A 18 45.00 5.41 16.02
N ALA A 19 43.76 4.98 16.23
CA ALA A 19 43.47 3.59 16.56
C ALA A 19 43.76 2.73 15.33
N SER A 20 44.97 2.18 15.24
CA SER A 20 45.34 1.13 14.28
C SER A 20 44.66 -0.18 14.68
N GLY A 21 43.33 -0.21 14.64
CA GLY A 21 42.62 -1.46 14.47
C GLY A 21 43.05 -2.06 13.14
N CYS A 22 43.39 -3.34 13.13
CA CYS A 22 43.64 -4.08 11.90
C CYS A 22 42.32 -4.21 11.12
N VAL A 23 41.93 -3.14 10.42
CA VAL A 23 41.01 -3.26 9.30
C VAL A 23 41.71 -4.19 8.33
N LYS A 24 41.21 -5.43 8.28
CA LYS A 24 41.56 -6.36 7.22
C LYS A 24 41.03 -5.69 5.96
N GLU A 25 41.91 -5.03 5.20
CA GLU A 25 41.62 -4.48 3.88
C GLU A 25 41.10 -5.66 3.04
N ILE A 26 39.78 -5.81 3.00
CA ILE A 26 39.11 -6.79 2.16
C ILE A 26 39.47 -6.35 0.75
N SER A 27 40.28 -7.15 0.04
CA SER A 27 40.72 -6.81 -1.32
C SER A 27 39.50 -6.43 -2.16
N SER A 28 39.67 -5.58 -3.17
CA SER A 28 38.57 -5.26 -4.10
C SER A 28 37.96 -6.56 -4.66
N ASP A 29 38.78 -7.59 -4.87
CA ASP A 29 38.34 -8.93 -5.29
C ASP A 29 37.59 -9.67 -4.18
N GLU A 30 38.03 -9.65 -2.92
CA GLU A 30 37.31 -10.31 -1.80
C GLU A 30 36.00 -9.57 -1.44
N ARG A 31 35.89 -8.27 -1.76
CA ARG A 31 34.62 -7.54 -1.74
C ARG A 31 33.72 -7.96 -2.89
N LEU A 32 34.27 -8.03 -4.11
CA LEU A 32 33.55 -8.45 -5.30
C LEU A 32 33.04 -9.91 -5.20
N ASP A 33 33.88 -10.82 -4.70
CA ASP A 33 33.55 -12.22 -4.41
C ASP A 33 32.46 -12.33 -3.35
N ARG A 34 32.50 -11.50 -2.31
CA ARG A 34 31.46 -11.48 -1.27
C ARG A 34 30.15 -10.86 -1.75
N GLU A 35 30.20 -9.86 -2.63
CA GLU A 35 29.01 -9.29 -3.26
C GLU A 35 28.41 -10.27 -4.29
N THR A 36 29.23 -10.95 -5.08
CA THR A 36 28.79 -11.94 -6.09
C THR A 36 28.33 -13.27 -5.48
N GLN A 37 28.94 -13.78 -4.40
CA GLN A 37 28.44 -14.97 -3.68
C GLN A 37 27.03 -14.76 -3.13
N ASN A 38 26.71 -13.55 -2.67
CA ASN A 38 25.36 -13.22 -2.20
C ASN A 38 24.34 -13.07 -3.37
N LEU A 39 24.81 -12.78 -4.59
CA LEU A 39 23.99 -12.76 -5.80
C LEU A 39 23.77 -14.16 -6.39
N SER A 40 24.76 -15.06 -6.30
CA SER A 40 24.75 -16.37 -6.96
C SER A 40 23.89 -17.45 -6.26
N ALA A 41 23.49 -17.23 -5.01
CA ALA A 41 22.96 -18.29 -4.14
C ALA A 41 21.43 -18.36 -4.02
N LYS A 42 20.68 -17.46 -4.67
CA LYS A 42 19.21 -17.57 -4.74
C LYS A 42 18.84 -18.25 -6.05
N GLU A 43 18.34 -19.48 -5.97
CA GLU A 43 17.80 -20.24 -7.11
C GLU A 43 16.88 -19.33 -7.92
N MET A 44 17.30 -19.01 -9.15
CA MET A 44 16.63 -18.03 -9.98
C MET A 44 15.64 -18.71 -10.93
N PRO A 45 14.45 -18.11 -11.16
CA PRO A 45 13.53 -18.59 -12.18
C PRO A 45 14.21 -18.59 -13.55
N GLY A 46 14.52 -19.80 -14.05
CA GLY A 46 14.96 -19.99 -15.42
C GLY A 46 13.82 -19.70 -16.41
N ALA A 47 14.12 -19.64 -17.70
CA ALA A 47 13.11 -19.44 -18.74
C ALA A 47 11.92 -20.42 -18.59
N ALA A 48 12.19 -21.70 -18.31
CA ALA A 48 11.16 -22.73 -18.10
C ALA A 48 10.31 -22.59 -16.81
N GLU A 49 10.68 -21.68 -15.90
CA GLU A 49 9.83 -21.28 -14.77
C GLU A 49 8.99 -20.06 -15.11
N LEU A 50 9.58 -19.09 -15.83
CA LEU A 50 8.84 -17.94 -16.37
C LEU A 50 7.75 -18.38 -17.36
N GLU A 51 7.98 -19.44 -18.15
CA GLU A 51 6.96 -20.04 -19.05
C GLU A 51 5.72 -20.56 -18.32
N LYS A 52 5.81 -20.84 -17.01
CA LYS A 52 4.68 -21.28 -16.19
C LYS A 52 3.93 -20.10 -15.55
N LEU A 53 4.49 -18.90 -15.60
CA LEU A 53 3.86 -17.68 -15.10
C LEU A 53 3.05 -17.03 -16.21
N THR A 54 1.75 -17.24 -16.20
CA THR A 54 0.80 -16.49 -17.03
C THR A 54 0.05 -15.47 -16.19
N CYS A 55 -0.55 -14.47 -16.83
CA CYS A 55 -1.51 -13.54 -16.21
C CYS A 55 -2.89 -13.57 -16.90
N GLU A 56 -3.14 -14.57 -17.75
CA GLU A 56 -4.39 -14.72 -18.52
C GLU A 56 -5.56 -15.24 -17.65
N ASP A 57 -5.23 -15.95 -16.58
CA ASP A 57 -6.11 -16.42 -15.51
C ASP A 57 -6.73 -15.27 -14.67
N SER A 58 -6.24 -14.04 -14.83
CA SER A 58 -6.80 -12.85 -14.18
C SER A 58 -8.30 -12.69 -14.45
N THR A 59 -8.77 -13.10 -15.63
CA THR A 59 -10.14 -12.89 -16.10
C THR A 59 -11.18 -13.56 -15.20
N GLU A 60 -10.95 -14.79 -14.76
CA GLU A 60 -11.90 -15.52 -13.92
C GLU A 60 -11.98 -14.92 -12.51
N ALA A 61 -10.82 -14.61 -11.92
CA ALA A 61 -10.73 -13.92 -10.63
C ALA A 61 -11.38 -12.53 -10.68
N LEU A 62 -11.23 -11.80 -11.79
CA LEU A 62 -11.84 -10.49 -11.98
C LEU A 62 -13.37 -10.58 -12.14
N ILE A 63 -13.88 -11.58 -12.85
CA ILE A 63 -15.32 -11.88 -12.92
C ILE A 63 -15.89 -12.20 -11.52
N LYS A 64 -15.14 -12.96 -10.70
CA LYS A 64 -15.51 -13.29 -9.31
C LYS A 64 -15.60 -12.03 -8.43
N ALA A 65 -14.62 -11.11 -8.53
CA ALA A 65 -14.60 -9.84 -7.80
C ALA A 65 -15.70 -8.86 -8.28
N ARG A 66 -16.02 -8.86 -9.57
CA ARG A 66 -17.09 -8.06 -10.18
C ARG A 66 -18.51 -8.55 -9.83
N ASN A 67 -18.69 -9.74 -9.27
CA ASN A 67 -20.02 -10.32 -9.02
C ASN A 67 -20.78 -9.55 -7.92
N VAL A 68 -21.62 -8.60 -8.35
CA VAL A 68 -22.43 -7.72 -7.49
C VAL A 68 -23.40 -8.44 -6.55
N ASN A 69 -23.69 -9.73 -6.77
CA ASN A 69 -24.55 -10.52 -5.89
C ASN A 69 -23.82 -11.05 -4.65
N ARG A 70 -22.50 -10.85 -4.55
CA ARG A 70 -21.68 -11.24 -3.39
C ARG A 70 -21.47 -10.08 -2.42
N PRO A 71 -21.21 -10.37 -1.12
CA PRO A 71 -20.88 -9.35 -0.14
C PRO A 71 -19.73 -8.45 -0.59
N GLU A 72 -19.78 -7.17 -0.24
CA GLU A 72 -18.75 -6.21 -0.67
C GLU A 72 -17.39 -6.47 -0.03
N THR A 73 -17.37 -6.98 1.20
CA THR A 73 -16.15 -7.48 1.85
C THR A 73 -15.48 -8.58 1.01
N ASP A 74 -16.23 -9.63 0.65
CA ASP A 74 -15.75 -10.74 -0.20
C ASP A 74 -15.16 -10.25 -1.52
N ARG A 75 -15.88 -9.34 -2.20
CA ARG A 75 -15.47 -8.78 -3.49
C ARG A 75 -14.18 -7.97 -3.36
N LEU A 76 -14.04 -7.21 -2.26
CA LEU A 76 -12.85 -6.42 -1.98
C LEU A 76 -11.65 -7.32 -1.65
N VAL A 77 -11.85 -8.43 -0.94
CA VAL A 77 -10.81 -9.46 -0.73
C VAL A 77 -10.35 -10.05 -2.06
N ASP A 78 -11.26 -10.43 -2.96
CA ASP A 78 -10.89 -10.96 -4.27
C ASP A 78 -10.06 -9.97 -5.10
N TYR A 79 -10.37 -8.66 -5.03
CA TYR A 79 -9.53 -7.62 -5.64
C TYR A 79 -8.14 -7.51 -5.02
N ILE A 80 -8.04 -7.55 -3.68
CA ILE A 80 -6.76 -7.55 -2.95
C ILE A 80 -5.89 -8.75 -3.39
N GLU A 81 -6.46 -9.94 -3.43
CA GLU A 81 -5.76 -11.18 -3.81
C GLU A 81 -5.31 -11.15 -5.28
N LEU A 82 -6.21 -10.77 -6.20
CA LEU A 82 -5.91 -10.68 -7.63
C LEU A 82 -4.79 -9.67 -7.91
N TYR A 83 -4.92 -8.44 -7.38
CA TYR A 83 -3.93 -7.39 -7.59
C TYR A 83 -2.57 -7.73 -6.96
N SER A 84 -2.55 -8.32 -5.77
CA SER A 84 -1.32 -8.79 -5.12
C SER A 84 -0.63 -9.90 -5.92
N SER A 85 -1.42 -10.84 -6.45
CA SER A 85 -0.93 -11.93 -7.33
C SER A 85 -0.35 -11.39 -8.64
N LEU A 86 -1.01 -10.41 -9.26
CA LEU A 86 -0.52 -9.73 -10.47
C LEU A 86 0.78 -8.95 -10.21
N ARG A 87 0.83 -8.09 -9.17
CA ARG A 87 2.08 -7.40 -8.77
C ARG A 87 3.23 -8.38 -8.55
N LYS A 88 3.00 -9.50 -7.86
CA LYS A 88 4.03 -10.51 -7.60
C LYS A 88 4.55 -11.18 -8.88
N ARG A 89 3.67 -11.51 -9.83
CA ARG A 89 4.05 -12.08 -11.12
C ARG A 89 4.86 -11.08 -11.96
N THR A 90 4.38 -9.85 -12.08
CA THR A 90 5.10 -8.76 -12.76
C THR A 90 6.50 -8.54 -12.17
N ALA A 91 6.61 -8.43 -10.85
CA ALA A 91 7.92 -8.29 -10.18
C ALA A 91 8.85 -9.51 -10.38
N THR A 92 8.29 -10.72 -10.55
CA THR A 92 9.09 -11.92 -10.85
C THR A 92 9.65 -11.89 -12.26
N PHE A 93 8.87 -11.45 -13.26
CA PHE A 93 9.35 -11.21 -14.61
C PHE A 93 10.42 -10.12 -14.66
N GLU A 94 10.22 -9.02 -13.93
CA GLU A 94 11.18 -7.91 -13.86
C GLU A 94 12.50 -8.33 -13.21
N ASP A 95 12.48 -8.99 -12.06
CA ASP A 95 13.70 -9.49 -11.38
C ASP A 95 14.47 -10.48 -12.27
N ALA A 96 13.76 -11.40 -12.95
CA ALA A 96 14.40 -12.38 -13.81
C ALA A 96 15.02 -11.74 -15.09
N MET A 97 14.35 -10.78 -15.72
CA MET A 97 14.88 -10.07 -16.90
C MET A 97 15.99 -9.07 -16.55
N ASN A 98 15.91 -8.39 -15.41
CA ASN A 98 16.96 -7.47 -14.95
C ASN A 98 18.28 -8.20 -14.66
N ARG A 99 18.20 -9.46 -14.20
CA ARG A 99 19.38 -10.30 -13.95
C ARG A 99 19.86 -11.07 -15.19
N ASN A 100 18.96 -11.41 -16.11
CA ASN A 100 19.27 -12.06 -17.39
C ASN A 100 18.75 -11.21 -18.57
N PRO A 101 19.40 -10.09 -18.92
CA PRO A 101 18.92 -9.18 -19.96
C PRO A 101 18.76 -9.87 -21.32
N ASP A 102 19.58 -10.89 -21.61
CA ASP A 102 19.50 -11.74 -22.80
C ASP A 102 18.10 -12.35 -23.03
N LEU A 103 17.31 -12.61 -21.98
CA LEU A 103 15.93 -13.10 -22.14
C LEU A 103 15.03 -12.15 -22.94
N SER A 104 15.40 -10.86 -23.00
CA SER A 104 14.66 -9.82 -23.73
C SER A 104 15.06 -9.73 -25.21
N TYR A 105 16.16 -10.36 -25.61
CA TYR A 105 16.77 -10.21 -26.94
C TYR A 105 17.06 -11.54 -27.64
N ARG A 106 17.02 -12.67 -26.94
CA ARG A 106 17.33 -13.99 -27.52
C ARG A 106 16.18 -14.47 -28.39
N GLU A 107 16.54 -15.06 -29.52
CA GLU A 107 15.58 -15.77 -30.36
C GLU A 107 14.92 -16.91 -29.55
N GLY A 108 13.60 -17.02 -29.67
CA GLY A 108 12.80 -18.00 -28.94
C GLY A 108 12.46 -17.65 -27.48
N THR A 109 12.75 -16.45 -26.96
CA THR A 109 12.25 -15.99 -25.64
C THR A 109 11.29 -14.79 -25.70
N GLN A 110 10.92 -14.33 -26.90
CA GLN A 110 10.01 -13.19 -27.12
C GLN A 110 8.63 -13.38 -26.46
N HIS A 111 8.15 -14.63 -26.31
CA HIS A 111 6.90 -14.91 -25.59
C HIS A 111 6.96 -14.53 -24.11
N LEU A 112 8.14 -14.57 -23.47
CA LEU A 112 8.32 -14.12 -22.09
C LEU A 112 8.22 -12.61 -21.95
N VAL A 113 8.73 -11.85 -22.93
CA VAL A 113 8.56 -10.39 -23.00
C VAL A 113 7.08 -10.04 -23.16
N ASN A 114 6.41 -10.67 -24.12
CA ASN A 114 4.98 -10.46 -24.34
C ASN A 114 4.14 -10.86 -23.11
N ALA A 115 4.49 -11.95 -22.40
CA ALA A 115 3.83 -12.38 -21.18
C ALA A 115 4.01 -11.36 -20.04
N LYS A 116 5.22 -10.80 -19.87
CA LYS A 116 5.49 -9.70 -18.94
C LYS A 116 4.64 -8.47 -19.28
N ASP A 117 4.63 -8.04 -20.54
CA ASP A 117 3.88 -6.85 -20.96
C ASP A 117 2.37 -7.03 -20.74
N ASN A 118 1.83 -8.22 -21.02
CA ASN A 118 0.46 -8.59 -20.68
C ASN A 118 0.22 -8.53 -19.16
N CYS A 119 1.14 -9.07 -18.33
CA CYS A 119 1.04 -8.96 -16.87
C CYS A 119 1.04 -7.50 -16.39
N ILE A 120 1.86 -6.63 -16.98
CA ILE A 120 1.90 -5.19 -16.67
C ILE A 120 0.56 -4.53 -17.01
N GLN A 121 0.02 -4.76 -18.21
CA GLN A 121 -1.28 -4.23 -18.63
C GLN A 121 -2.41 -4.70 -17.71
N GLN A 122 -2.51 -6.01 -17.46
CA GLN A 122 -3.50 -6.59 -16.54
C GLN A 122 -3.37 -6.04 -15.12
N THR A 123 -2.13 -5.81 -14.63
CA THR A 123 -1.89 -5.19 -13.32
C THR A 123 -2.42 -3.76 -13.29
N ALA A 124 -2.22 -2.99 -14.36
CA ALA A 124 -2.68 -1.59 -14.45
C ALA A 124 -4.21 -1.50 -14.56
N ASP A 125 -4.83 -2.31 -15.41
CA ASP A 125 -6.29 -2.34 -15.58
C ASP A 125 -7.00 -2.72 -14.27
N VAL A 126 -6.53 -3.79 -13.61
CA VAL A 126 -7.07 -4.22 -12.31
C VAL A 126 -6.81 -3.16 -11.23
N ARG A 127 -5.68 -2.45 -11.24
CA ARG A 127 -5.41 -1.35 -10.29
C ARG A 127 -6.47 -0.27 -10.37
N VAL A 128 -6.81 0.19 -11.58
CA VAL A 128 -7.77 1.29 -11.79
C VAL A 128 -9.17 0.88 -11.33
N GLU A 129 -9.61 -0.34 -11.64
CA GLU A 129 -10.93 -0.83 -11.20
C GLU A 129 -10.98 -1.06 -9.68
N PHE A 130 -9.95 -1.68 -9.11
CA PHE A 130 -9.84 -1.92 -7.67
C PHE A 130 -9.80 -0.59 -6.90
N GLU A 131 -9.04 0.41 -7.37
CA GLU A 131 -8.98 1.71 -6.73
C GLU A 131 -10.32 2.46 -6.83
N THR A 132 -10.98 2.42 -8.00
CA THR A 132 -12.33 2.98 -8.17
C THR A 132 -13.30 2.37 -7.16
N TYR A 133 -13.36 1.04 -7.08
CA TYR A 133 -14.26 0.33 -6.18
C TYR A 133 -13.93 0.60 -4.70
N MET A 134 -12.65 0.60 -4.32
CA MET A 134 -12.20 0.94 -2.97
C MET A 134 -12.63 2.37 -2.59
N ARG A 135 -12.48 3.35 -3.50
CA ARG A 135 -12.92 4.74 -3.26
C ARG A 135 -14.43 4.88 -3.12
N GLU A 136 -15.22 4.14 -3.91
CA GLU A 136 -16.69 4.07 -3.74
C GLU A 136 -17.11 3.54 -2.36
N LEU A 137 -16.39 2.54 -1.84
CA LEU A 137 -16.63 1.98 -0.51
C LEU A 137 -16.19 2.94 0.61
N VAL A 138 -15.04 3.62 0.48
CA VAL A 138 -14.62 4.66 1.43
C VAL A 138 -15.58 5.86 1.44
N GLY A 139 -16.15 6.22 0.29
CA GLY A 139 -17.11 7.34 0.15
C GLY A 139 -18.45 7.09 0.85
N VAL A 140 -18.92 5.84 0.90
CA VAL A 140 -20.13 5.45 1.65
C VAL A 140 -19.85 4.16 2.44
N PRO A 141 -19.16 4.24 3.60
CA PRO A 141 -18.67 3.06 4.34
C PRO A 141 -19.65 2.57 5.42
N THR A 142 -20.79 3.23 5.59
CA THR A 142 -21.79 2.95 6.63
C THR A 142 -23.21 3.01 6.08
N VAL A 143 -24.11 2.17 6.60
CA VAL A 143 -25.54 2.12 6.24
C VAL A 143 -26.38 2.34 7.49
N GLN A 144 -27.55 2.98 7.35
CA GLN A 144 -28.54 3.06 8.43
C GLN A 144 -29.54 1.92 8.29
N GLU A 145 -29.63 1.05 9.30
CA GLU A 145 -30.64 -0.01 9.39
C GLU A 145 -31.66 0.28 10.49
N ILE A 146 -32.93 -0.06 10.26
CA ILE A 146 -33.97 0.05 11.31
C ILE A 146 -33.97 -1.24 12.13
N LYS A 147 -33.52 -1.17 13.38
CA LYS A 147 -33.52 -2.30 14.34
C LYS A 147 -34.42 -1.95 15.53
N GLY A 148 -35.48 -2.73 15.71
CA GLY A 148 -36.45 -2.53 16.80
C GLY A 148 -37.19 -1.19 16.77
N GLY A 149 -37.37 -0.59 15.58
CA GLY A 149 -38.00 0.73 15.41
C GLY A 149 -37.05 1.93 15.47
N ASN A 150 -35.78 1.73 15.84
CA ASN A 150 -34.75 2.77 15.87
C ASN A 150 -33.79 2.64 14.68
N THR A 151 -33.33 3.76 14.13
CA THR A 151 -32.25 3.80 13.13
C THR A 151 -30.89 3.59 13.79
N VAL A 152 -30.16 2.55 13.38
CA VAL A 152 -28.82 2.22 13.85
C VAL A 152 -27.85 2.31 12.68
N THR A 153 -26.78 3.10 12.82
CA THR A 153 -25.68 3.14 11.84
C THR A 153 -24.81 1.90 12.00
N ILE A 154 -24.70 1.11 10.95
CA ILE A 154 -23.82 -0.07 10.87
C ILE A 154 -22.73 0.14 9.82
N ALA A 155 -21.67 -0.66 9.89
CA ALA A 155 -20.67 -0.72 8.82
C ALA A 155 -21.29 -1.37 7.58
N ARG A 156 -20.96 -0.85 6.39
CA ARG A 156 -21.37 -1.43 5.09
C ARG A 156 -20.58 -2.69 4.76
N LEU A 157 -19.30 -2.70 5.12
CA LEU A 157 -18.35 -3.81 4.98
C LEU A 157 -17.42 -3.85 6.19
N ASP A 158 -16.52 -4.84 6.25
CA ASP A 158 -15.46 -4.86 7.26
C ASP A 158 -14.43 -3.74 7.02
N PHE A 159 -14.22 -2.90 8.05
CA PHE A 159 -13.27 -1.80 8.00
C PHE A 159 -11.81 -2.27 7.89
N ASN A 160 -11.46 -3.47 8.37
CA ASN A 160 -10.09 -3.97 8.28
C ASN A 160 -9.72 -4.39 6.86
N THR A 161 -10.63 -5.04 6.15
CA THR A 161 -10.54 -5.33 4.71
C THR A 161 -10.39 -4.02 3.92
N LEU A 162 -11.12 -2.96 4.30
CA LEU A 162 -11.00 -1.65 3.64
C LEU A 162 -9.64 -0.97 3.90
N ARG A 163 -9.09 -1.08 5.12
CA ARG A 163 -7.71 -0.66 5.43
C ARG A 163 -6.69 -1.44 4.60
N GLN A 164 -6.82 -2.76 4.56
CA GLN A 164 -5.94 -3.65 3.78
C GLN A 164 -6.00 -3.30 2.28
N ALA A 165 -7.17 -2.97 1.73
CA ALA A 165 -7.30 -2.52 0.34
C ALA A 165 -6.51 -1.24 0.07
N ILE A 166 -6.66 -0.23 0.93
CA ILE A 166 -5.91 1.05 0.86
C ILE A 166 -4.40 0.80 0.99
N GLU A 167 -3.98 -0.06 1.91
CA GLU A 167 -2.57 -0.42 2.10
C GLU A 167 -1.98 -1.21 0.93
N THR A 168 -2.78 -2.02 0.25
CA THR A 168 -2.33 -2.83 -0.90
C THR A 168 -2.20 -1.98 -2.19
N LEU A 169 -3.13 -1.03 -2.39
CA LEU A 169 -3.14 -0.14 -3.56
C LEU A 169 -2.09 0.98 -3.49
N GLU A 170 -1.73 1.40 -2.28
CA GLU A 170 -0.82 2.52 -2.00
C GLU A 170 -1.16 3.78 -2.83
N PRO A 171 -2.41 4.30 -2.76
CA PRO A 171 -2.80 5.51 -3.48
C PRO A 171 -2.14 6.75 -2.88
N ASP A 172 -1.96 7.80 -3.69
CA ASP A 172 -1.26 9.03 -3.29
C ASP A 172 -1.89 9.74 -2.06
N ASP A 173 -3.20 9.56 -1.86
CA ASP A 173 -3.97 10.10 -0.74
C ASP A 173 -4.28 9.04 0.36
N LYS A 174 -3.49 7.96 0.44
CA LYS A 174 -3.60 6.86 1.42
C LYS A 174 -3.95 7.32 2.84
N ASP A 175 -3.21 8.28 3.39
CA ASP A 175 -3.46 8.77 4.75
C ASP A 175 -4.82 9.45 4.90
N THR A 176 -5.29 10.13 3.86
CA THR A 176 -6.63 10.75 3.82
C THR A 176 -7.71 9.67 3.85
N LEU A 177 -7.57 8.61 3.05
CA LEU A 177 -8.51 7.49 2.98
C LEU A 177 -8.55 6.72 4.31
N LEU A 178 -7.39 6.39 4.89
CA LEU A 178 -7.30 5.73 6.21
C LEU A 178 -7.96 6.58 7.31
N ASN A 179 -7.78 7.90 7.29
CA ASN A 179 -8.44 8.80 8.22
C ASN A 179 -9.97 8.83 8.05
N GLN A 180 -10.48 8.75 6.81
CA GLN A 180 -11.93 8.62 6.55
C GLN A 180 -12.49 7.31 7.08
N VAL A 181 -11.80 6.18 6.86
CA VAL A 181 -12.16 4.87 7.41
C VAL A 181 -12.20 4.90 8.94
N ASN A 182 -11.16 5.45 9.58
CA ASN A 182 -11.09 5.59 11.03
C ASN A 182 -12.16 6.53 11.60
N ALA A 183 -12.60 7.54 10.85
CA ALA A 183 -13.70 8.42 11.23
C ALA A 183 -15.07 7.74 11.07
N ALA A 184 -15.23 6.86 10.08
CA ALA A 184 -16.45 6.08 9.87
C ALA A 184 -16.64 5.00 10.93
N GLU A 185 -15.58 4.25 11.28
CA GLU A 185 -15.62 3.22 12.32
C GLU A 185 -16.07 3.78 13.68
N LYS A 186 -15.59 4.97 14.04
CA LYS A 186 -16.01 5.71 15.25
C LYS A 186 -17.49 6.11 15.28
N ARG A 187 -18.18 6.12 14.14
CA ARG A 187 -19.64 6.38 14.03
C ARG A 187 -20.48 5.11 14.08
N VAL A 188 -19.87 3.93 13.87
CA VAL A 188 -20.50 2.61 13.96
C VAL A 188 -20.33 2.02 15.35
N ALA A 189 -19.20 2.28 16.01
CA ALA A 189 -19.10 2.09 17.45
C ALA A 189 -20.25 2.85 18.13
N PRO A 190 -20.97 2.25 19.09
CA PRO A 190 -22.12 2.89 19.70
C PRO A 190 -21.65 4.12 20.48
N SER A 191 -21.82 5.29 19.87
CA SER A 191 -21.93 6.54 20.62
C SER A 191 -23.07 6.35 21.60
N THR A 192 -22.73 6.23 22.88
CA THR A 192 -23.68 6.20 24.01
C THR A 192 -24.79 7.20 23.73
N PRO A 193 -26.08 6.82 23.82
CA PRO A 193 -27.15 7.74 23.45
C PRO A 193 -26.97 9.02 24.26
N ALA A 194 -26.84 10.13 23.54
CA ALA A 194 -26.83 11.47 24.11
C ALA A 194 -28.25 11.75 24.63
N GLY A 195 -28.54 11.25 25.83
CA GLY A 195 -29.74 11.58 26.57
C GLY A 195 -29.68 13.05 26.99
N ASP A 196 -30.78 13.76 26.71
CA ASP A 196 -31.16 15.05 27.25
C ASP A 196 -30.09 16.16 27.27
N GLU A 197 -30.04 16.94 26.18
CA GLU A 197 -30.01 18.40 26.35
C GLU A 197 -31.24 19.04 25.67
N SER A 198 -32.34 18.97 26.41
CA SER A 198 -33.55 19.80 26.37
C SER A 198 -33.63 20.89 25.29
N ALA A 199 -34.49 20.68 24.30
CA ALA A 199 -35.02 21.79 23.51
C ALA A 199 -35.83 22.75 24.43
N PRO A 200 -35.59 24.07 24.42
CA PRO A 200 -36.49 25.03 25.06
C PRO A 200 -37.78 25.11 24.24
N ALA A 201 -38.84 24.53 24.79
CA ALA A 201 -40.15 24.47 24.14
C ALA A 201 -40.74 25.87 23.89
N SER A 202 -41.34 26.03 22.71
CA SER A 202 -42.27 27.12 22.40
C SER A 202 -43.42 27.14 23.42
N GLY A 203 -43.50 28.22 24.21
CA GLY A 203 -44.45 28.36 25.33
C GLY A 203 -45.27 29.64 25.25
N GLY A 204 -46.28 29.67 24.38
CA GLY A 204 -47.27 30.76 24.35
C GLY A 204 -48.30 30.64 25.48
N GLY A 205 -48.43 31.64 26.35
CA GLY A 205 -49.37 31.61 27.48
C GLY A 205 -49.91 32.99 27.90
N ARG A 206 -51.17 33.30 27.52
CA ARG A 206 -51.91 34.50 27.97
C ARG A 206 -52.73 34.23 29.26
N LYS A 207 -52.51 35.00 30.33
CA LYS A 207 -53.48 35.48 31.37
C LYS A 207 -52.68 36.25 32.44
N ARG A 208 -52.98 37.47 32.92
CA ARG A 208 -54.21 38.22 33.31
C ARG A 208 -54.38 38.24 34.85
N GLY A 209 -54.35 39.44 35.44
CA GLY A 209 -54.43 39.72 36.89
C GLY A 209 -53.04 40.04 37.46
N ARG A 210 -52.85 41.09 38.29
CA ARG A 210 -53.79 41.96 39.01
C ARG A 210 -53.34 43.42 38.92
#